data_AF-A0A520BBZ0-F1
#
_entry.id   AF-A0A520BBZ0-F1
#
_cell.length_a   1.000
_cell.length_b   1.000
_cell.length_c   1.000
_cell.angle_alpha   90.00
_cell.angle_beta   90.00
_cell.angle_gamma   90.00
#
_symmetry.space_group_name_H-M   'P 1'
#
loop_
_entity.id
_entity.type
_entity.pdbx_description
1 polymer ?
#
loop_
_entity_poly.entity_id
_entity_poly.type
_entity_poly.pdbx_seq_one_letter_code
_entity_poly.pdbx_strand_id
1 'polypeptide(L)'
;MKKILTLMLFSFWFLRLSAQTPHLSGKVEVVMATGQINCDFVLSNIPDMGKDYQILLNKGFNIKAIKDSLNNTISYDGFYNGKMRGEGLTYIPQKGNDVFVNPRKLHITYTGAFPIYTDTLNFIDFKGLIAFNGKTVRAT
;
A
#
# COMPACT_ATOMS: atom_id res chain seq x y z
N MET A 1 -19.74 48.28 8.56
CA MET A 1 -19.04 47.13 9.20
C MET A 1 -19.75 45.80 9.00
N LYS A 2 -21.05 45.65 9.35
CA LYS A 2 -21.78 44.37 9.18
C LYS A 2 -21.76 43.80 7.75
N LYS A 3 -21.97 44.62 6.72
CA LYS A 3 -21.95 44.19 5.30
C LYS A 3 -20.58 43.65 4.82
N ILE A 4 -19.48 44.20 5.34
CA ILE A 4 -18.11 43.75 5.03
C ILE A 4 -17.84 42.39 5.69
N LEU A 5 -18.32 42.21 6.92
CA LEU A 5 -18.22 40.93 7.63
C LEU A 5 -19.02 39.83 6.92
N THR A 6 -20.21 40.15 6.41
CA THR A 6 -21.03 39.19 5.64
C THR A 6 -20.35 38.81 4.31
N LEU A 7 -19.69 39.75 3.64
CA LEU A 7 -18.94 39.50 2.40
C LEU A 7 -17.74 38.57 2.65
N MET A 8 -17.01 38.79 3.75
CA MET A 8 -15.89 37.92 4.15
C MET A 8 -16.34 36.49 4.49
N LEU A 9 -17.48 36.32 5.16
CA LEU A 9 -18.03 34.98 5.44
C LEU A 9 -18.44 34.24 4.17
N PHE A 10 -18.96 34.93 3.15
CA PHE A 10 -19.29 34.31 1.86
C PHE A 10 -18.04 33.92 1.04
N SER A 11 -16.93 34.65 1.15
CA SER A 11 -15.68 34.28 0.46
C SER A 11 -15.04 32.98 0.97
N PHE A 12 -15.29 32.60 2.23
CA PHE A 12 -14.79 31.34 2.80
C PHE A 12 -15.46 30.09 2.19
N TRP A 13 -16.67 30.22 1.63
CA TRP A 13 -17.39 29.10 1.00
C TRP A 13 -16.80 28.67 -0.36
N PHE A 14 -15.95 29.50 -0.96
CA PHE A 14 -15.29 29.20 -2.23
C PHE A 14 -13.91 28.55 -2.06
N LEU A 15 -13.43 28.37 -0.83
CA LEU A 15 -12.19 27.65 -0.57
C LEU A 15 -12.45 26.15 -0.76
N ARG A 16 -12.17 25.63 -1.96
CA ARG A 16 -12.12 24.19 -2.19
C ARG A 16 -10.87 23.63 -1.50
N LEU A 17 -11.08 23.00 -0.34
CA LEU A 17 -10.07 22.12 0.24
C LEU A 17 -9.98 20.85 -0.61
N SER A 18 -8.93 20.76 -1.42
CA SER A 18 -8.60 19.52 -2.12
C SER A 18 -7.72 18.68 -1.23
N ALA A 19 -8.14 17.44 -0.94
CA ALA A 19 -7.27 16.47 -0.28
C ALA A 19 -6.08 16.15 -1.19
N GLN A 20 -4.89 16.04 -0.61
CA GLN A 20 -3.74 15.53 -1.34
C GLN A 20 -3.95 14.04 -1.62
N THR A 21 -4.06 13.67 -2.90
CA THR A 21 -4.28 12.28 -3.32
C THR A 21 -2.94 11.59 -3.55
N PRO A 22 -2.58 10.54 -2.78
CA PRO A 22 -1.39 9.76 -3.06
C PRO A 22 -1.46 9.15 -4.46
N HIS A 23 -0.31 9.10 -5.15
CA HIS A 23 -0.18 8.51 -6.47
C HIS A 23 0.68 7.27 -6.41
N LEU A 24 0.15 6.14 -6.90
CA LEU A 24 0.87 4.88 -7.03
C LEU A 24 1.15 4.60 -8.51
N SER A 25 2.39 4.30 -8.85
CA SER A 25 2.79 3.85 -10.19
C SER A 25 3.83 2.75 -10.11
N GLY A 26 4.02 2.00 -11.20
CA GLY A 26 5.08 1.00 -11.29
C GLY A 26 4.66 -0.23 -12.07
N LYS A 27 5.30 -1.37 -11.76
CA LYS A 27 5.14 -2.62 -12.49
C LYS A 27 4.67 -3.74 -11.57
N VAL A 28 3.71 -4.50 -12.07
CA VAL A 28 3.35 -5.82 -11.53
C VAL A 28 3.74 -6.86 -12.56
N GLU A 29 4.47 -7.88 -12.12
CA GLU A 29 4.73 -9.09 -12.90
C GLU A 29 4.04 -10.28 -12.24
N VAL A 30 3.20 -10.96 -13.02
CA VAL A 30 2.43 -12.12 -12.58
C VAL A 30 2.98 -13.35 -13.28
N VAL A 31 3.62 -14.23 -12.52
CA VAL A 31 4.21 -15.47 -13.05
C VAL A 31 3.26 -16.63 -12.72
N MET A 32 2.37 -16.93 -13.66
CA MET A 32 1.32 -17.96 -13.48
C MET A 32 1.90 -19.34 -13.17
N ALA A 33 3.05 -19.68 -13.76
CA ALA A 33 3.69 -20.98 -13.61
C ALA A 33 4.19 -21.25 -12.18
N THR A 34 4.56 -20.19 -11.44
CA THR A 34 5.13 -20.30 -10.09
C THR A 34 4.20 -19.72 -9.02
N GLY A 35 3.04 -19.17 -9.41
CA GLY A 35 2.11 -18.51 -8.50
C GLY A 35 2.69 -17.24 -7.88
N GLN A 36 3.66 -16.61 -8.55
CA GLN A 36 4.36 -15.45 -8.00
C GLN A 36 3.78 -14.14 -8.54
N ILE A 37 3.70 -13.15 -7.65
CA ILE A 37 3.40 -11.76 -8.01
C ILE A 37 4.56 -10.92 -7.50
N ASN A 38 5.28 -10.27 -8.42
CA ASN A 38 6.37 -9.35 -8.11
C ASN A 38 5.90 -7.92 -8.36
N CYS A 39 6.06 -7.06 -7.37
CA CYS A 39 5.66 -5.67 -7.44
C CYS A 39 6.87 -4.75 -7.23
N ASP A 40 7.01 -3.78 -8.12
CA ASP A 40 7.95 -2.67 -7.99
C ASP A 40 7.19 -1.37 -8.18
N PHE A 41 6.96 -0.66 -7.08
CA PHE A 41 6.08 0.50 -7.04
C PHE A 41 6.75 1.76 -6.50
N VAL A 42 6.30 2.89 -7.02
CA VAL A 42 6.60 4.22 -6.53
C VAL A 42 5.30 4.83 -6.00
N LEU A 43 5.26 5.07 -4.69
CA LEU A 43 4.24 5.86 -4.03
C LEU A 43 4.73 7.30 -3.94
N SER A 44 3.94 8.27 -4.39
CA SER A 44 4.28 9.69 -4.42
C SER A 44 3.09 10.54 -4.02
N ASN A 45 3.30 11.86 -3.88
CA ASN A 45 2.27 12.79 -3.41
C ASN A 45 1.68 12.35 -2.06
N ILE A 46 2.55 11.85 -1.19
CA ILE A 46 2.19 11.31 0.12
C ILE A 46 1.82 12.49 1.04
N PRO A 47 0.65 12.48 1.70
CA PRO A 47 0.28 13.52 2.66
C PRO A 47 1.18 13.50 3.90
N ASP A 48 1.34 14.67 4.53
CA ASP A 48 2.02 14.79 5.81
C ASP A 48 1.14 14.17 6.92
N MET A 49 1.47 12.96 7.36
CA MET A 49 0.70 12.17 8.34
C MET A 49 1.48 11.88 9.64
N GLY A 50 2.67 12.47 9.81
CA GLY A 50 3.50 12.25 11.00
C GLY A 50 3.91 10.78 11.16
N LYS A 51 3.42 10.10 12.20
CA LYS A 51 3.77 8.69 12.49
C LYS A 51 2.82 7.66 11.86
N ASP A 52 1.75 8.11 11.22
CA ASP A 52 0.63 7.24 10.87
C ASP A 52 0.77 6.59 9.48
N TYR A 53 2.00 6.46 8.96
CA TYR A 53 2.25 5.79 7.70
C TYR A 53 2.17 4.27 7.88
N GLN A 54 1.17 3.67 7.25
CA GLN A 54 0.99 2.23 7.24
C GLN A 54 0.81 1.75 5.81
N ILE A 55 1.58 0.73 5.43
CA ILE A 55 1.43 0.01 4.18
C ILE A 55 0.76 -1.32 4.51
N LEU A 56 -0.48 -1.49 4.07
CA LEU A 56 -1.22 -2.73 4.22
C LEU A 56 -1.09 -3.55 2.93
N LEU A 57 -0.50 -4.74 3.03
CA LEU A 57 -0.42 -5.70 1.91
C LEU A 57 -1.28 -6.92 2.21
N ASN A 58 -1.90 -7.52 1.20
CA ASN A 58 -2.61 -8.79 1.36
C ASN A 58 -1.68 -9.87 1.90
N LYS A 59 -2.22 -10.79 2.69
CA LYS A 59 -1.47 -11.92 3.23
C LYS A 59 -0.82 -12.71 2.09
N GLY A 60 0.44 -13.08 2.28
CA GLY A 60 1.26 -13.78 1.27
C GLY A 60 2.28 -12.86 0.59
N PHE A 61 2.10 -11.54 0.67
CA PHE A 61 3.12 -10.58 0.24
C PHE A 61 4.14 -10.27 1.33
N ASN A 62 5.41 -10.24 0.94
CA ASN A 62 6.53 -9.87 1.79
C ASN A 62 7.32 -8.71 1.16
N ILE A 63 7.61 -7.68 1.96
CA ILE A 63 8.41 -6.53 1.51
C ILE A 63 9.89 -6.94 1.42
N LYS A 64 10.47 -6.77 0.23
CA LYS A 64 11.92 -6.89 0.01
C LYS A 64 12.64 -5.65 0.50
N ALA A 65 12.17 -4.47 0.11
CA ALA A 65 12.77 -3.20 0.49
C ALA A 65 11.77 -2.05 0.39
N ILE A 66 11.96 -1.06 1.26
CA ILE A 66 11.38 0.28 1.12
C ILE A 66 12.53 1.25 0.98
N LYS A 67 12.46 2.16 0.02
CA LYS A 67 13.44 3.22 -0.18
C LYS A 67 12.81 4.59 -0.24
N ASP A 68 13.54 5.59 0.22
CA ASP A 68 13.14 6.99 0.19
C ASP A 68 13.32 7.63 -1.20
N SER A 69 13.05 8.94 -1.31
CA SER A 69 13.22 9.72 -2.54
C SER A 69 14.68 9.86 -3.01
N LEU A 70 15.64 9.59 -2.12
CA LEU A 70 17.08 9.58 -2.40
C LEU A 70 17.61 8.17 -2.69
N ASN A 71 16.71 7.17 -2.78
CA ASN A 71 17.01 5.76 -3.01
C ASN A 71 17.78 5.09 -1.84
N ASN A 72 17.77 5.69 -0.65
CA ASN A 72 18.28 5.04 0.56
C ASN A 72 17.29 4.00 1.05
N THR A 73 17.77 2.85 1.50
CA THR A 73 16.91 1.83 2.10
C THR A 73 16.54 2.26 3.52
N ILE A 74 15.24 2.32 3.80
CA ILE A 74 14.73 2.66 5.12
C ILE A 74 14.33 1.40 5.87
N SER A 75 14.55 1.41 7.19
CA SER A 75 14.06 0.35 8.06
C SER A 75 12.55 0.46 8.23
N TYR A 76 11.89 -0.68 8.42
CA TYR A 76 10.45 -0.75 8.65
C TYR A 76 10.12 -1.73 9.77
N ASP A 77 9.02 -1.50 10.46
CA ASP A 77 8.39 -2.46 11.37
C ASP A 77 7.32 -3.25 10.63
N GLY A 78 7.22 -4.56 10.91
CA GLY A 78 6.37 -5.50 10.20
C GLY A 78 7.11 -6.82 9.98
N PHE A 79 6.41 -7.94 10.00
CA PHE A 79 7.03 -9.25 9.81
C PHE A 79 6.19 -10.15 8.93
N TYR A 80 6.87 -11.00 8.17
CA TYR A 80 6.27 -12.07 7.38
C TYR A 80 6.70 -13.43 7.93
N ASN A 81 5.78 -14.26 8.44
CA ASN A 81 6.06 -15.66 8.80
C ASN A 81 4.85 -16.61 8.70
N GLY A 82 5.09 -17.92 8.81
CA GLY A 82 4.03 -18.95 8.71
C GLY A 82 2.97 -18.93 9.81
N LYS A 83 3.15 -18.15 10.89
CA LYS A 83 2.21 -18.06 12.02
C LYS A 83 1.22 -16.90 11.89
N MET A 84 1.32 -16.11 10.83
CA MET A 84 0.48 -14.92 10.65
C MET A 84 -1.00 -15.27 10.40
N ARG A 85 -1.87 -14.53 11.07
CA ARG A 85 -3.33 -14.64 10.99
C ARG A 85 -3.89 -13.33 10.40
N GLY A 86 -5.10 -13.39 9.83
CA GLY A 86 -5.74 -12.24 9.18
C GLY A 86 -5.54 -12.19 7.66
N GLU A 87 -6.13 -11.17 7.04
CA GLU A 87 -6.23 -10.99 5.58
C GLU A 87 -5.08 -10.14 5.00
N GLY A 88 -4.42 -9.34 5.85
CA GLY A 88 -3.35 -8.44 5.45
C GLY A 88 -2.27 -8.28 6.52
N LEU A 89 -1.15 -7.69 6.10
CA LEU A 89 0.03 -7.42 6.89
C LEU A 89 0.34 -5.94 6.83
N THR A 90 0.47 -5.35 8.00
CA THR A 90 0.85 -3.95 8.15
C THR A 90 2.35 -3.83 8.24
N TYR A 91 2.90 -2.96 7.39
CA TYR A 91 4.29 -2.52 7.44
C TYR A 91 4.32 -1.02 7.72
N ILE A 92 5.16 -0.61 8.66
CA ILE A 92 5.34 0.78 9.06
C ILE A 92 6.72 1.19 8.55
N PRO A 93 6.86 2.16 7.62
CA PRO A 93 8.12 2.55 6.98
C PRO A 93 9.04 3.34 7.92
N GLN A 94 9.10 2.94 9.17
CA GLN A 94 9.91 3.50 10.23
C GLN A 94 10.18 2.37 11.23
N LYS A 95 11.37 2.37 11.83
CA LYS A 95 11.70 1.47 12.93
C LYS A 95 11.81 2.28 14.22
N GLY A 96 11.04 1.92 15.24
CA GLY A 96 11.05 2.58 16.55
C GLY A 96 10.18 3.83 16.63
N ASN A 97 10.45 4.69 17.63
CA ASN A 97 9.47 5.68 18.12
C ASN A 97 9.65 7.12 17.62
N ASP A 98 10.57 7.40 16.69
CA ASP A 98 10.80 8.77 16.20
C ASP A 98 9.60 9.32 15.41
N VAL A 99 9.65 10.56 14.93
CA VAL A 99 8.66 11.05 13.96
C VAL A 99 9.13 10.66 12.56
N PHE A 100 8.34 9.89 11.80
CA PHE A 100 8.66 9.66 10.40
C PHE A 100 8.42 10.95 9.61
N VAL A 101 9.52 11.60 9.21
CA VAL A 101 9.44 12.74 8.30
C VAL A 101 8.85 12.23 6.99
N ASN A 102 7.86 12.94 6.43
CA ASN A 102 7.23 12.56 5.19
C ASN A 102 8.30 12.33 4.11
N PRO A 103 8.42 11.11 3.57
CA PRO A 103 9.48 10.77 2.63
C PRO A 103 9.27 11.40 1.25
N ARG A 104 8.10 12.03 1.02
CA ARG A 104 7.56 12.59 -0.24
C ARG A 104 7.31 11.53 -1.32
N LYS A 105 8.20 10.55 -1.41
CA LYS A 105 8.16 9.40 -2.30
C LYS A 105 8.72 8.17 -1.58
N LEU A 106 8.08 7.02 -1.79
CA LEU A 106 8.57 5.72 -1.39
C LEU A 106 8.68 4.81 -2.60
N HIS A 107 9.80 4.12 -2.74
CA HIS A 107 9.96 3.00 -3.66
C HIS A 107 9.80 1.72 -2.87
N ILE A 108 8.82 0.89 -3.22
CA ILE A 108 8.44 -0.30 -2.46
C ILE A 108 8.53 -1.50 -3.39
N THR A 109 9.40 -2.45 -3.05
CA THR A 109 9.52 -3.72 -3.77
C THR A 109 9.04 -4.84 -2.87
N TYR A 110 8.11 -5.66 -3.36
CA TYR A 110 7.58 -6.79 -2.61
C TYR A 110 7.19 -7.95 -3.54
N THR A 111 7.19 -9.16 -2.99
CA THR A 111 6.84 -10.39 -3.72
C THR A 111 5.89 -11.21 -2.89
N GLY A 112 4.95 -11.86 -3.55
CA GLY A 112 4.11 -12.91 -2.96
C GLY A 112 4.20 -14.18 -3.77
N ALA A 113 4.04 -15.32 -3.08
CA ALA A 113 3.94 -16.64 -3.69
C ALA A 113 2.67 -17.30 -3.17
N PHE A 114 1.81 -17.71 -4.10
CA PHE A 114 0.44 -18.12 -3.82
C PHE A 114 0.14 -19.49 -4.42
N PRO A 115 -0.80 -20.25 -3.83
CA PRO A 115 -1.10 -21.58 -4.31
C PRO A 115 -1.66 -21.57 -5.75
N ILE A 116 -1.30 -22.61 -6.49
CA ILE A 116 -1.84 -22.89 -7.82
C ILE A 116 -2.77 -24.10 -7.70
N TYR A 117 -4.05 -23.89 -7.95
CA TYR A 117 -5.06 -24.93 -7.97
C TYR A 117 -5.52 -25.17 -9.41
N THR A 118 -5.07 -26.25 -10.00
CA THR A 118 -5.40 -26.60 -11.39
C THR A 118 -6.67 -27.43 -11.51
N ASP A 119 -7.18 -27.98 -10.41
CA ASP A 119 -8.50 -28.62 -10.38
C ASP A 119 -9.62 -27.59 -10.20
N THR A 120 -10.81 -27.93 -10.70
CA THR A 120 -12.00 -27.08 -10.74
C THR A 120 -12.72 -26.95 -9.40
N LEU A 121 -12.25 -27.60 -8.32
CA LEU A 121 -12.96 -27.68 -7.04
C LEU A 121 -12.35 -26.71 -6.03
N ASN A 122 -12.49 -25.40 -6.26
CA ASN A 122 -12.20 -24.41 -5.24
C ASN A 122 -13.47 -23.99 -4.50
N PHE A 123 -13.46 -24.22 -3.18
CA PHE A 123 -14.64 -24.26 -2.33
C PHE A 123 -15.28 -22.88 -2.09
N ILE A 124 -14.52 -21.77 -1.94
CA ILE A 124 -15.09 -20.44 -1.66
C ILE A 124 -14.08 -19.32 -2.01
N ASP A 125 -14.60 -18.14 -2.40
CA ASP A 125 -13.83 -16.90 -2.49
C ASP A 125 -13.90 -16.11 -1.18
N PHE A 126 -12.76 -15.79 -0.58
CA PHE A 126 -12.67 -15.05 0.67
C PHE A 126 -11.62 -13.94 0.56
N LYS A 127 -11.95 -12.77 1.13
CA LYS A 127 -11.15 -11.54 1.01
C LYS A 127 -9.70 -11.76 1.43
N GLY A 128 -8.77 -11.19 0.68
CA GLY A 128 -7.34 -11.31 0.98
C GLY A 128 -6.72 -12.67 0.63
N LEU A 129 -7.47 -13.63 0.08
CA LEU A 129 -6.91 -14.85 -0.50
C LEU A 129 -6.57 -14.64 -1.98
N ILE A 130 -5.31 -14.89 -2.32
CA ILE A 130 -4.84 -14.88 -3.70
C ILE A 130 -4.51 -16.31 -4.10
N ALA A 131 -4.98 -16.72 -5.27
CA ALA A 131 -4.71 -18.04 -5.83
C ALA A 131 -4.68 -18.00 -7.36
N PHE A 132 -3.99 -18.99 -7.92
CA PHE A 132 -3.79 -19.17 -9.36
C PHE A 132 -4.49 -20.44 -9.83
N ASN A 133 -4.87 -20.49 -11.10
CA ASN A 133 -5.34 -21.74 -11.76
C ASN A 133 -4.56 -22.07 -13.04
N GLY A 134 -3.41 -21.43 -13.23
CA GLY A 134 -2.59 -21.55 -14.45
C GLY A 134 -3.04 -20.69 -15.63
N LYS A 135 -4.23 -20.07 -15.58
CA LYS A 135 -4.75 -19.16 -16.63
C LYS A 135 -5.09 -17.77 -16.08
N THR A 136 -5.64 -17.70 -14.88
CA THR A 136 -6.11 -16.48 -14.24
C THR A 136 -5.59 -16.38 -12.81
N VAL A 137 -5.54 -15.15 -12.31
CA VAL A 137 -5.37 -14.84 -10.89
C VAL A 137 -6.75 -14.56 -10.29
N ARG A 138 -7.02 -15.12 -9.12
CA ARG A 138 -8.16 -14.77 -8.28
C ARG A 138 -7.65 -13.98 -7.08
N ALA A 139 -8.21 -12.79 -6.86
CA ALA A 139 -7.91 -11.91 -5.74
C ALA A 139 -9.16 -11.08 -5.41
N THR A 140 -9.50 -10.94 -4.13
CA THR A 140 -10.64 -10.15 -3.61
C THR A 140 -10.22 -9.17 -2.53
#